data_AF-A0A2G4G3Y7-F1
#
_entry.id   AF-A0A2G4G3Y7-F1
#
_cell.length_a   1.000
_cell.length_b   1.000
_cell.length_c   1.000
_cell.angle_alpha   90.00
_cell.angle_beta   90.00
_cell.angle_gamma   90.00
#
_symmetry.space_group_name_H-M   'P 1'
#
loop_
_entity.id
_entity.type
_entity.pdbx_description
1 polymer ?
#
loop_
_entity_poly.entity_id
_entity_poly.type
_entity_poly.pdbx_seq_one_letter_code
_entity_poly.pdbx_strand_id
1 'polypeptide(L)'
;MSRIIEYEDMGQRERWLIFLLGTLIGAGMLWTFKTQSEPARTEKRLVREALNLPGMMFDFAVAQKGFYGHYVLLESVETLSDGSKVRSIVTGGRRHYTAEGTELPQEYLFITETYAAGTPLAEAGPVKNYTFAFADRLTIKLRKGYSAADVTTDFGDVATPVADRPDLVTLKLTQWIKSHQAKDWSKLNDIIKGLSQKSAVQSVELTKIDWQSEAELIKQNSTK
;
A
#
# COMPACT_ATOMS: atom_id res chain seq x y z
N MET A 1 -43.47 13.63 -47.66
CA MET A 1 -42.11 14.19 -47.85
C MET A 1 -41.14 13.36 -47.03
N SER A 2 -40.53 12.34 -47.63
CA SER A 2 -39.49 11.51 -47.01
C SER A 2 -38.16 11.91 -47.65
N ARG A 3 -37.25 12.54 -46.88
CA ARG A 3 -35.85 12.67 -47.29
C ARG A 3 -35.15 11.39 -46.89
N ILE A 4 -35.03 10.47 -47.85
CA ILE A 4 -34.10 9.35 -47.75
C ILE A 4 -32.71 9.94 -48.03
N ILE A 5 -31.84 9.89 -47.03
CA ILE A 5 -30.44 10.24 -47.17
C ILE A 5 -29.80 9.13 -48.00
N GLU A 6 -29.45 9.42 -49.26
CA GLU A 6 -28.58 8.58 -50.07
C GLU A 6 -27.22 8.48 -49.37
N TYR A 7 -26.93 7.34 -48.75
CA TYR A 7 -25.56 6.93 -48.51
C TYR A 7 -25.04 6.36 -49.83
N GLU A 8 -24.28 7.17 -50.57
CA GLU A 8 -23.53 6.74 -51.74
C GLU A 8 -22.69 5.50 -51.40
N ASP A 9 -22.69 4.54 -52.32
CA ASP A 9 -21.91 3.31 -52.26
C ASP A 9 -20.42 3.64 -52.34
N MET A 10 -19.82 3.92 -51.18
CA MET A 10 -18.40 4.26 -51.05
C MET A 10 -17.54 3.18 -51.70
N GLY A 11 -16.74 3.56 -52.70
CA GLY A 11 -15.90 2.66 -53.47
C GLY A 11 -14.82 2.00 -52.60
N GLN A 12 -14.40 0.80 -52.98
CA GLN A 12 -13.41 0.02 -52.21
C GLN A 12 -12.13 0.82 -51.91
N ARG A 13 -11.69 1.69 -52.84
CA ARG A 13 -10.54 2.59 -52.64
C ARG A 13 -10.76 3.64 -51.54
N GLU A 14 -11.94 4.23 -51.44
CA GLU A 14 -12.27 5.23 -50.41
C GLU A 14 -12.33 4.59 -49.02
N ARG A 15 -12.87 3.37 -48.94
CA ARG A 15 -12.85 2.56 -47.71
C ARG A 15 -11.41 2.26 -47.24
N TRP A 16 -10.53 1.90 -48.17
CA TRP A 16 -9.11 1.69 -47.88
C TRP A 16 -8.39 2.96 -47.44
N LEU A 17 -8.69 4.11 -48.07
CA LEU A 17 -8.10 5.40 -47.69
C LEU A 17 -8.53 5.84 -46.30
N ILE A 18 -9.82 5.70 -45.96
CA ILE A 18 -10.33 6.02 -44.60
C ILE A 18 -9.72 5.08 -43.57
N PHE A 19 -9.60 3.79 -43.86
CA PHE A 19 -8.96 2.82 -42.97
C PHE A 19 -7.49 3.15 -42.70
N LEU A 20 -6.72 3.48 -43.75
CA LEU A 20 -5.32 3.88 -43.62
C LEU A 20 -5.17 5.18 -42.84
N LEU A 21 -6.01 6.17 -43.12
CA LEU A 21 -6.00 7.45 -42.41
C LEU A 21 -6.33 7.24 -40.93
N GLY A 22 -7.34 6.44 -40.61
CA GLY A 22 -7.70 6.09 -39.24
C GLY A 22 -6.58 5.33 -38.52
N THR A 23 -5.89 4.42 -39.21
CA THR A 23 -4.76 3.66 -38.65
C THR A 23 -3.56 4.56 -38.36
N LEU A 24 -3.24 5.50 -39.26
CA LEU A 24 -2.16 6.47 -39.06
C LEU A 24 -2.45 7.44 -37.92
N ILE A 25 -3.69 7.92 -37.81
CA ILE A 25 -4.13 8.75 -36.68
C ILE A 25 -4.05 7.96 -35.37
N GLY A 26 -4.54 6.71 -35.35
CA GLY A 26 -4.47 5.84 -34.18
C GLY A 26 -3.03 5.55 -33.74
N ALA A 27 -2.14 5.25 -34.69
CA ALA A 27 -0.72 5.04 -34.41
C ALA A 27 -0.04 6.31 -33.89
N GLY A 28 -0.35 7.47 -34.47
CA GLY A 28 0.14 8.77 -34.01
C GLY A 28 -0.29 9.10 -32.59
N MET A 29 -1.57 8.87 -32.25
CA MET A 29 -2.09 9.03 -30.89
C MET A 29 -1.44 8.07 -29.90
N LEU A 30 -1.30 6.78 -30.25
CA LEU A 30 -0.62 5.82 -29.39
C LEU A 30 0.85 6.19 -29.15
N TRP A 31 1.52 6.72 -30.17
CA TRP A 31 2.91 7.15 -30.06
C TRP A 31 3.06 8.39 -29.16
N THR A 32 2.17 9.39 -29.28
CA THR A 32 2.19 10.56 -28.38
C THR A 32 1.83 10.21 -26.94
N PHE A 33 0.85 9.33 -26.72
CA PHE A 33 0.55 8.84 -25.37
C PHE A 33 1.70 8.03 -24.78
N LYS A 34 2.39 7.22 -25.59
CA LYS A 34 3.55 6.46 -25.14
C LYS A 34 4.72 7.37 -24.76
N THR A 35 5.07 8.34 -25.60
CA THR A 35 6.19 9.26 -25.34
C THR A 35 5.95 10.20 -24.16
N GLN A 36 4.71 10.59 -23.89
CA GLN A 36 4.38 11.39 -22.70
C GLN A 36 4.25 10.56 -21.42
N SER A 37 3.82 9.29 -21.51
CA SER A 37 3.58 8.46 -20.32
C SER A 37 4.80 7.66 -19.84
N GLU A 38 5.75 7.35 -20.71
CA GLU A 38 6.98 6.62 -20.34
C GLU A 38 7.89 7.37 -19.34
N PRO A 39 8.12 8.69 -19.48
CA PRO A 39 8.93 9.45 -18.53
C PRO A 39 8.31 9.42 -17.12
N ALA A 40 7.02 9.74 -17.01
CA ALA A 40 6.29 9.72 -15.74
C ALA A 40 6.23 8.31 -15.13
N ARG A 41 6.07 7.25 -15.93
CA ARG A 41 6.09 5.86 -15.42
C ARG A 41 7.48 5.44 -14.94
N THR A 42 8.52 5.85 -15.66
CA THR A 42 9.92 5.53 -15.34
C THR A 42 10.35 6.26 -14.08
N GLU A 43 9.98 7.52 -13.95
CA GLU A 43 10.24 8.33 -12.76
C GLU A 43 9.52 7.77 -11.53
N LYS A 44 8.22 7.47 -11.64
CA LYS A 44 7.47 6.78 -10.58
C LYS A 44 8.15 5.49 -10.15
N ARG A 45 8.68 4.72 -11.11
CA ARG A 45 9.41 3.49 -10.83
C ARG A 45 10.72 3.79 -10.09
N LEU A 46 11.50 4.77 -10.53
CA LEU A 46 12.77 5.15 -9.91
C LEU A 46 12.61 5.67 -8.49
N VAL A 47 11.64 6.56 -8.24
CA VAL A 47 11.36 7.07 -6.88
C VAL A 47 10.88 5.95 -5.97
N ARG A 48 10.00 5.08 -6.48
CA ARG A 48 9.50 3.92 -5.73
C ARG A 48 10.61 2.92 -5.40
N GLU A 49 11.52 2.67 -6.33
CA GLU A 49 12.67 1.77 -6.13
C GLU A 49 13.69 2.39 -5.18
N ALA A 50 13.97 3.69 -5.29
CA ALA A 50 14.88 4.40 -4.40
C ALA A 50 14.39 4.44 -2.95
N LEU A 51 13.07 4.56 -2.74
CA LEU A 51 12.46 4.64 -1.42
C LEU A 51 11.95 3.28 -0.90
N ASN A 52 12.07 2.20 -1.69
CA ASN A 52 11.55 0.86 -1.40
C ASN A 52 10.05 0.86 -0.99
N LEU A 53 9.24 1.75 -1.57
CA LEU A 53 7.86 1.96 -1.15
C LEU A 53 6.87 1.07 -1.91
N PRO A 54 5.80 0.58 -1.26
CA PRO A 54 4.64 0.07 -1.99
C PRO A 54 4.08 1.15 -2.91
N GLY A 55 3.79 0.81 -4.18
CA GLY A 55 3.36 1.79 -5.18
C GLY A 55 2.12 2.61 -4.80
N MET A 56 1.25 2.07 -3.93
CA MET A 56 0.09 2.78 -3.42
C MET A 56 0.47 3.94 -2.48
N MET A 57 1.58 3.85 -1.74
CA MET A 57 2.07 4.96 -0.91
C MET A 57 2.50 6.14 -1.78
N PHE A 58 3.23 5.86 -2.86
CA PHE A 58 3.59 6.89 -3.83
C PHE A 58 2.34 7.53 -4.47
N ASP A 59 1.40 6.70 -4.94
CA ASP A 59 0.17 7.21 -5.56
C ASP A 59 -0.71 7.99 -4.56
N PHE A 60 -0.71 7.63 -3.28
CA PHE A 60 -1.37 8.42 -2.24
C PHE A 60 -0.62 9.74 -1.96
N ALA A 61 0.71 9.71 -1.80
CA ALA A 61 1.52 10.90 -1.52
C ALA A 61 1.41 11.96 -2.62
N VAL A 62 1.47 11.53 -3.89
CA VAL A 62 1.53 12.42 -5.06
C VAL A 62 0.16 12.70 -5.65
N ALA A 63 -0.69 11.68 -5.79
CA ALA A 63 -1.97 11.79 -6.49
C ALA A 63 -3.20 11.67 -5.57
N GLN A 64 -3.01 11.54 -4.25
CA GLN A 64 -4.08 11.41 -3.25
C GLN A 64 -5.08 10.30 -3.60
N LYS A 65 -4.62 9.25 -4.27
CA LYS A 65 -5.44 8.08 -4.60
C LYS A 65 -5.61 7.21 -3.36
N GLY A 66 -6.83 6.73 -3.10
CA GLY A 66 -7.09 5.81 -2.00
C GLY A 66 -6.41 4.44 -2.16
N PHE A 67 -6.39 3.65 -1.09
CA PHE A 67 -5.72 2.35 -1.05
C PHE A 67 -6.64 1.23 -1.55
N TYR A 68 -6.48 0.86 -2.83
CA TYR A 68 -7.26 -0.17 -3.51
C TYR A 68 -6.39 -0.97 -4.49
N GLY A 69 -6.74 -2.24 -4.73
CA GLY A 69 -6.18 -3.05 -5.82
C GLY A 69 -5.41 -4.31 -5.40
N HIS A 70 -4.65 -4.87 -6.34
CA HIS A 70 -4.04 -6.22 -6.32
C HIS A 70 -2.96 -6.49 -5.25
N TYR A 71 -2.80 -5.60 -4.27
CA TYR A 71 -1.77 -5.68 -3.23
C TYR A 71 -2.36 -5.63 -1.82
N VAL A 72 -3.68 -5.70 -1.70
CA VAL A 72 -4.39 -5.84 -0.43
C VAL A 72 -4.37 -7.30 -0.02
N LEU A 73 -3.68 -7.58 1.09
CA LEU A 73 -3.56 -8.91 1.68
C LEU A 73 -4.68 -9.19 2.68
N LEU A 74 -5.21 -8.14 3.29
CA LEU A 74 -6.39 -8.17 4.16
C LEU A 74 -7.13 -6.84 4.04
N GLU A 75 -8.44 -6.92 4.03
CA GLU A 75 -9.32 -5.79 4.24
C GLU A 75 -10.37 -6.16 5.27
N SER A 76 -10.56 -5.30 6.28
CA SER A 76 -11.66 -5.41 7.23
C SER A 76 -12.29 -4.07 7.48
N VAL A 77 -13.58 -4.08 7.80
CA VAL A 77 -14.34 -2.88 8.10
C VAL A 77 -15.05 -3.10 9.42
N GLU A 78 -14.83 -2.18 10.36
CA GLU A 78 -15.55 -2.11 11.62
C GLU A 78 -16.45 -0.88 11.62
N THR A 79 -17.67 -1.02 12.13
CA THR A 79 -18.56 0.11 12.40
C THR A 79 -18.52 0.39 13.90
N LEU A 80 -18.08 1.60 14.26
CA LEU A 80 -18.02 2.03 15.66
C LEU A 80 -19.41 2.40 16.17
N SER A 81 -19.53 2.52 17.49
CA SER A 81 -20.80 2.81 18.18
C SER A 81 -21.40 4.18 17.82
N ASP A 82 -20.57 5.12 17.36
CA ASP A 82 -20.99 6.44 16.85
C ASP A 82 -21.42 6.41 15.38
N GLY A 83 -21.43 5.24 14.75
CA GLY A 83 -21.77 5.04 13.33
C GLY A 83 -20.63 5.35 12.36
N SER A 84 -19.46 5.79 12.85
CA SER A 84 -18.25 5.92 12.04
C SER A 84 -17.75 4.55 11.58
N LYS A 85 -16.99 4.52 10.50
CA LYS A 85 -16.41 3.28 9.96
C LYS A 85 -14.91 3.34 9.98
N VAL A 86 -14.29 2.24 10.34
CA VAL A 86 -12.83 2.07 10.34
C VAL A 86 -12.51 0.93 9.38
N ARG A 87 -11.88 1.27 8.25
CA ARG A 87 -11.36 0.28 7.30
C ARG A 87 -9.90 0.03 7.62
N SER A 88 -9.56 -1.22 7.88
CA SER A 88 -8.18 -1.66 8.12
C SER A 88 -7.69 -2.46 6.91
N ILE A 89 -6.52 -2.11 6.42
CA ILE A 89 -5.96 -2.66 5.20
C ILE A 89 -4.54 -3.12 5.51
N VAL A 90 -4.24 -4.38 5.22
CA VAL A 90 -2.86 -4.85 5.13
C VAL A 90 -2.46 -4.87 3.67
N THR A 91 -1.35 -4.21 3.35
CA THR A 91 -0.76 -4.28 2.01
C THR A 91 0.70 -4.70 2.06
N GLY A 92 1.16 -5.34 0.99
CA GLY A 92 2.52 -5.83 0.82
C GLY A 92 2.54 -7.01 -0.14
N GLY A 93 3.51 -7.91 0.00
CA GLY A 93 3.51 -9.17 -0.74
C GLY A 93 4.10 -9.12 -2.15
N ARG A 94 4.54 -7.95 -2.63
CA ARG A 94 5.37 -7.85 -3.85
C ARG A 94 6.84 -8.07 -3.54
N ARG A 95 7.46 -9.05 -4.20
CA ARG A 95 8.93 -9.14 -4.23
C ARG A 95 9.45 -8.02 -5.09
N HIS A 96 10.25 -7.15 -4.49
CA HIS A 96 10.98 -6.11 -5.18
C HIS A 96 12.40 -6.59 -5.39
N TYR A 97 13.04 -6.17 -6.49
CA TYR A 97 14.41 -6.55 -6.79
C TYR A 97 15.20 -5.29 -7.16
N THR A 98 16.48 -5.23 -6.77
CA THR A 98 17.42 -4.23 -7.25
C THR A 98 17.65 -4.40 -8.76
N ALA A 99 18.31 -3.43 -9.39
CA ALA A 99 18.69 -3.53 -10.80
C ALA A 99 19.58 -4.75 -11.09
N GLU A 100 20.34 -5.19 -10.08
CA GLU A 100 21.23 -6.36 -10.09
C GLU A 100 20.48 -7.67 -9.77
N GLY A 101 19.16 -7.63 -9.59
CA GLY A 101 18.32 -8.80 -9.31
C GLY A 101 18.33 -9.27 -7.86
N THR A 102 18.85 -8.47 -6.93
CA THR A 102 18.83 -8.81 -5.48
C THR A 102 17.46 -8.49 -4.89
N GLU A 103 16.84 -9.41 -4.16
CA GLU A 103 15.54 -9.13 -3.53
C GLU A 103 15.64 -8.02 -2.48
N LEU A 104 14.82 -6.98 -2.63
CA LEU A 104 14.70 -5.89 -1.68
C LEU A 104 13.83 -6.31 -0.48
N PRO A 105 14.09 -5.75 0.72
CA PRO A 105 13.28 -6.03 1.89
C PRO A 105 11.80 -5.72 1.63
N GLN A 106 10.95 -6.73 1.80
CA GLN A 106 9.51 -6.55 1.69
C GLN A 106 8.98 -5.81 2.91
N GLU A 107 8.29 -4.70 2.67
CA GLU A 107 7.58 -3.96 3.70
C GLU A 107 6.09 -4.29 3.65
N TYR A 108 5.55 -4.69 4.79
CA TYR A 108 4.12 -4.87 4.96
C TYR A 108 3.57 -3.68 5.71
N LEU A 109 2.56 -3.03 5.15
CA LEU A 109 1.95 -1.85 5.74
C LEU A 109 0.58 -2.19 6.27
N PHE A 110 0.27 -1.64 7.44
CA PHE A 110 -1.05 -1.61 8.03
C PHE A 110 -1.57 -0.18 7.93
N ILE A 111 -2.68 -0.01 7.22
CA ILE A 111 -3.30 1.28 6.95
C ILE A 111 -4.68 1.26 7.58
N THR A 112 -5.02 2.31 8.30
CA THR A 112 -6.36 2.49 8.85
C THR A 112 -6.97 3.76 8.28
N GLU A 113 -8.15 3.62 7.68
CA GLU A 113 -8.94 4.70 7.12
C GLU A 113 -10.17 4.89 8.01
N THR A 114 -10.30 6.06 8.64
CA THR A 114 -11.49 6.41 9.44
C THR A 114 -12.43 7.27 8.62
N TYR A 115 -13.68 6.86 8.51
CA TYR A 115 -14.74 7.56 7.80
C TYR A 115 -15.75 8.16 8.78
N ALA A 116 -16.29 9.33 8.47
CA ALA A 116 -17.37 9.92 9.25
C ALA A 116 -18.64 9.06 9.18
N ALA A 117 -19.48 9.14 10.21
CA ALA A 117 -20.75 8.42 10.25
C ALA A 117 -21.62 8.72 9.01
N GLY A 118 -22.27 7.69 8.46
CA GLY A 118 -23.08 7.81 7.26
C GLY A 118 -22.31 7.90 5.94
N THR A 119 -20.98 7.89 5.95
CA THR A 119 -20.18 7.89 4.73
C THR A 119 -20.22 6.50 4.07
N PRO A 120 -20.59 6.39 2.79
CA PRO A 120 -20.48 5.13 2.06
C PRO A 120 -19.00 4.76 1.87
N LEU A 121 -18.68 3.47 2.03
CA LEU A 121 -17.39 2.94 1.64
C LEU A 121 -17.37 2.83 0.12
N ALA A 122 -16.82 3.82 -0.54
CA ALA A 122 -16.65 3.87 -1.98
C ALA A 122 -15.21 4.26 -2.32
N GLU A 123 -14.72 3.83 -3.49
CA GLU A 123 -13.49 4.36 -4.06
C GLU A 123 -13.62 5.89 -4.19
N ALA A 124 -12.72 6.61 -3.51
CA ALA A 124 -12.70 8.06 -3.26
C ALA A 124 -13.70 8.64 -2.23
N GLY A 125 -14.31 7.83 -1.35
CA GLY A 125 -15.08 8.35 -0.21
C GLY A 125 -14.21 9.21 0.72
N PRO A 126 -14.75 10.29 1.34
CA PRO A 126 -13.96 11.21 2.16
C PRO A 126 -13.48 10.50 3.44
N VAL A 127 -12.19 10.17 3.47
CA VAL A 127 -11.52 9.65 4.66
C VAL A 127 -11.20 10.82 5.59
N LYS A 128 -11.65 10.74 6.83
CA LYS A 128 -11.40 11.75 7.87
C LYS A 128 -9.97 11.69 8.38
N ASN A 129 -9.44 10.48 8.54
CA ASN A 129 -8.10 10.27 9.07
C ASN A 129 -7.46 9.00 8.49
N TYR A 130 -6.16 9.09 8.24
CA TYR A 130 -5.32 7.95 7.89
C TYR A 130 -4.30 7.71 9.01
N THR A 131 -4.09 6.45 9.37
CA THR A 131 -2.93 6.05 10.16
C THR A 131 -2.14 4.97 9.45
N PHE A 132 -0.82 5.07 9.57
CA PHE A 132 0.12 4.17 8.91
C PHE A 132 1.01 3.50 9.95
N ALA A 133 1.20 2.20 9.80
CA ALA A 133 2.12 1.42 10.60
C ALA A 133 2.72 0.29 9.75
N PHE A 134 3.82 -0.29 10.22
CA PHE A 134 4.30 -1.56 9.68
C PHE A 134 3.42 -2.69 10.20
N ALA A 135 2.91 -3.55 9.32
CA ALA A 135 2.12 -4.72 9.70
C ALA A 135 2.99 -5.84 10.28
N ASP A 136 4.31 -5.82 10.02
CA ASP A 136 5.28 -6.82 10.44
C ASP A 136 6.19 -6.37 11.60
N ARG A 137 6.07 -5.13 12.05
CA ARG A 137 6.93 -4.56 13.11
C ARG A 137 6.09 -4.07 14.27
N LEU A 138 6.48 -4.48 15.47
CA LEU A 138 5.83 -4.12 16.71
C LEU A 138 6.78 -3.32 17.57
N THR A 139 6.25 -2.31 18.22
CA THR A 139 6.90 -1.56 19.29
C THR A 139 6.28 -2.02 20.61
N ILE A 140 7.11 -2.53 21.51
CA ILE A 140 6.68 -3.14 22.76
C ILE A 140 7.33 -2.39 23.92
N LYS A 141 6.49 -1.94 24.84
CA LYS A 141 6.96 -1.39 26.11
C LYS A 141 7.01 -2.50 27.15
N LEU A 142 8.16 -2.65 27.79
CA LEU A 142 8.40 -3.66 28.81
C LEU A 142 7.98 -3.16 30.20
N ARG A 143 7.60 -4.12 31.06
CA ARG A 143 7.53 -3.87 32.50
C ARG A 143 8.93 -3.86 33.10
N LYS A 144 9.07 -3.22 34.27
CA LYS A 144 10.35 -3.13 34.98
C LYS A 144 10.90 -4.52 35.30
N GLY A 145 12.20 -4.72 35.05
CA GLY A 145 12.91 -5.96 35.36
C GLY A 145 12.91 -7.01 34.24
N TYR A 146 12.27 -6.72 33.11
CA TYR A 146 12.29 -7.57 31.91
C TYR A 146 13.23 -7.01 30.85
N SER A 147 13.56 -7.86 29.89
CA SER A 147 14.46 -7.59 28.77
C SER A 147 13.85 -8.05 27.45
N ALA A 148 14.52 -7.74 26.34
CA ALA A 148 14.08 -8.17 25.02
C ALA A 148 13.99 -9.70 24.87
N ALA A 149 14.85 -10.45 25.57
CA ALA A 149 14.85 -11.91 25.54
C ALA A 149 13.58 -12.53 26.16
N ASP A 150 12.87 -11.77 27.02
CA ASP A 150 11.62 -12.20 27.66
C ASP A 150 10.40 -12.05 26.72
N VAL A 151 10.60 -11.46 25.54
CA VAL A 151 9.55 -11.21 24.55
C VAL A 151 9.85 -11.97 23.27
N THR A 152 9.19 -13.12 23.15
CA THR A 152 9.23 -13.98 21.96
C THR A 152 7.82 -14.23 21.42
N THR A 153 7.68 -14.62 20.14
CA THR A 153 6.43 -15.17 19.61
C THR A 153 6.49 -16.69 19.62
N ASP A 154 5.33 -17.34 19.50
CA ASP A 154 5.24 -18.81 19.37
C ASP A 154 5.86 -19.31 18.05
N PHE A 155 6.15 -18.40 17.11
CA PHE A 155 6.84 -18.66 15.86
C PHE A 155 8.37 -18.54 15.96
N GLY A 156 8.89 -18.11 17.12
CA GLY A 156 10.32 -17.92 17.33
C GLY A 156 10.86 -16.55 16.91
N ASP A 157 9.99 -15.56 16.71
CA ASP A 157 10.44 -14.16 16.61
C ASP A 157 10.87 -13.68 17.99
N VAL A 158 11.99 -12.96 18.06
CA VAL A 158 12.58 -12.47 19.31
C VAL A 158 12.69 -10.95 19.23
N ALA A 159 12.33 -10.26 20.31
CA ALA A 159 12.43 -8.81 20.35
C ALA A 159 13.90 -8.36 20.43
N THR A 160 14.15 -7.14 19.94
CA THR A 160 15.44 -6.47 19.98
C THR A 160 15.35 -5.20 20.80
N PRO A 161 16.37 -4.89 21.63
CA PRO A 161 16.38 -3.68 22.44
C PRO A 161 16.48 -2.43 21.57
N VAL A 162 15.80 -1.36 21.98
CA VAL A 162 15.98 -0.04 21.38
C VAL A 162 17.11 0.69 22.10
N ALA A 163 18.06 1.23 21.33
CA ALA A 163 19.16 2.02 21.87
C ALA A 163 18.62 3.18 22.75
N ASP A 164 19.26 3.39 23.90
CA ASP A 164 18.94 4.46 24.85
C ASP A 164 17.52 4.39 25.46
N ARG A 165 16.78 3.30 25.24
CA ARG A 165 15.41 3.08 25.73
C ARG A 165 15.26 1.64 26.25
N PRO A 166 15.77 1.33 27.46
CA PRO A 166 15.77 -0.04 27.99
C PRO A 166 14.37 -0.59 28.27
N ASP A 167 13.37 0.30 28.38
CA ASP A 167 11.96 -0.05 28.54
C ASP A 167 11.25 -0.34 27.21
N LEU A 168 11.93 -0.17 26.07
CA LEU A 168 11.35 -0.29 24.75
C LEU A 168 12.10 -1.34 23.93
N VAL A 169 11.35 -2.22 23.29
CA VAL A 169 11.88 -3.22 22.37
C VAL A 169 11.09 -3.21 21.08
N THR A 170 11.75 -3.56 19.98
CA THR A 170 11.13 -3.76 18.68
C THR A 170 11.07 -5.25 18.38
N LEU A 171 10.00 -5.70 17.72
CA LEU A 171 9.85 -7.09 17.34
C LEU A 171 9.42 -7.13 15.87
N LYS A 172 10.20 -7.82 15.04
CA LYS A 172 9.87 -8.06 13.63
C LYS A 172 9.33 -9.47 13.48
N LEU A 173 8.13 -9.61 12.91
CA LEU A 173 7.39 -10.87 12.75
C LEU A 173 7.91 -11.72 11.58
N THR A 174 9.22 -11.93 11.50
CA THR A 174 9.89 -12.58 10.36
C THR A 174 9.53 -14.06 10.23
N GLN A 175 9.53 -14.80 11.33
CA GLN A 175 9.20 -16.21 11.38
C GLN A 175 7.72 -16.45 11.22
N TRP A 176 6.88 -15.60 11.82
CA TRP A 176 5.44 -15.64 11.56
C TRP A 176 5.16 -15.48 10.06
N ILE A 177 5.77 -14.49 9.39
CA ILE A 177 5.62 -14.24 7.95
C ILE A 177 6.08 -15.42 7.09
N LYS A 178 7.17 -16.08 7.47
CA LYS A 178 7.66 -17.29 6.78
C LYS A 178 6.78 -18.51 7.02
N SER A 179 6.04 -18.54 8.13
CA SER A 179 5.12 -19.62 8.43
C SER A 179 3.91 -19.59 7.49
N HIS A 180 3.27 -20.74 7.28
CA HIS A 180 2.06 -20.84 6.47
C HIS A 180 0.88 -20.00 7.02
N GLN A 181 0.94 -19.60 8.30
CA GLN A 181 -0.11 -18.84 8.98
C GLN A 181 -0.15 -17.36 8.58
N ALA A 182 0.96 -16.79 8.09
CA ALA A 182 0.98 -15.38 7.66
C ALA A 182 0.37 -15.12 6.28
N LYS A 183 -0.12 -16.16 5.59
CA LYS A 183 -1.08 -15.94 4.50
C LYS A 183 -2.43 -15.46 5.02
N ASP A 184 -2.69 -15.62 6.32
CA ASP A 184 -3.90 -15.16 6.98
C ASP A 184 -3.60 -13.98 7.91
N TRP A 185 -3.51 -12.80 7.31
CA TRP A 185 -3.28 -11.53 8.02
C TRP A 185 -4.39 -11.18 9.03
N SER A 186 -5.55 -11.85 8.99
CA SER A 186 -6.59 -11.67 10.02
C SER A 186 -6.10 -12.06 11.42
N LYS A 187 -5.06 -12.91 11.50
CA LYS A 187 -4.42 -13.35 12.74
C LYS A 187 -3.44 -12.35 13.36
N LEU A 188 -3.15 -11.24 12.68
CA LEU A 188 -2.25 -10.21 13.23
C LEU A 188 -2.74 -9.71 14.60
N ASN A 189 -4.05 -9.47 14.74
CA ASN A 189 -4.64 -9.02 16.00
C ASN A 189 -4.53 -10.09 17.11
N ASP A 190 -4.62 -11.37 16.76
CA ASP A 190 -4.45 -12.47 17.72
C ASP A 190 -3.00 -12.49 18.26
N ILE A 191 -2.00 -12.22 17.42
CA ILE A 191 -0.59 -12.13 17.82
C ILE A 191 -0.36 -10.94 18.75
N ILE A 192 -0.87 -9.76 18.38
CA ILE A 192 -0.76 -8.55 19.20
C ILE A 192 -1.41 -8.79 20.57
N LYS A 193 -2.59 -9.41 20.59
CA LYS A 193 -3.30 -9.77 21.82
C LYS A 193 -2.54 -10.82 22.65
N GLY A 194 -1.95 -11.82 22.02
CA GLY A 194 -1.12 -12.81 22.71
C GLY A 194 0.11 -12.18 23.37
N LEU A 195 0.77 -11.24 22.68
CA LEU A 195 1.90 -10.49 23.23
C LEU A 195 1.48 -9.58 24.38
N SER A 196 0.34 -8.89 24.29
CA SER A 196 -0.13 -7.99 25.35
C SER A 196 -0.47 -8.71 26.66
N GLN A 197 -0.74 -10.02 26.60
CA GLN A 197 -1.00 -10.87 27.76
C GLN A 197 0.27 -11.39 28.46
N LYS A 198 1.45 -11.23 27.86
CA LYS A 198 2.72 -11.69 28.45
C LYS A 198 3.08 -10.85 29.68
N SER A 199 3.63 -11.50 30.72
CA SER A 199 4.02 -10.84 31.98
C SER A 199 5.06 -9.73 31.78
N ALA A 200 5.96 -9.89 30.80
CA ALA A 200 6.99 -8.93 30.44
C ALA A 200 6.44 -7.65 29.78
N VAL A 201 5.23 -7.68 29.22
CA VAL A 201 4.70 -6.63 28.34
C VAL A 201 3.80 -5.67 29.12
N GLN A 202 4.10 -4.38 28.99
CA GLN A 202 3.25 -3.29 29.46
C GLN A 202 2.26 -2.87 28.37
N SER A 203 2.75 -2.66 27.15
CA SER A 203 1.93 -2.34 25.98
C SER A 203 2.61 -2.83 24.71
N VAL A 204 1.81 -3.10 23.67
CA VAL A 204 2.28 -3.50 22.34
C VAL A 204 1.44 -2.78 21.31
N GLU A 205 2.10 -2.16 20.34
CA GLU A 205 1.46 -1.49 19.21
C GLU A 205 2.24 -1.83 17.94
N LEU A 206 1.58 -1.77 16.78
CA LEU A 206 2.30 -1.75 15.51
C LEU A 206 3.19 -0.51 15.45
N THR A 207 4.40 -0.67 14.93
CA THR A 207 5.34 0.43 14.79
C THR A 207 4.78 1.45 13.82
N LYS A 208 4.39 2.62 14.34
CA LYS A 208 3.79 3.70 13.56
C LYS A 208 4.79 4.28 12.58
N ILE A 209 4.28 4.64 11.41
CA ILE A 209 5.02 5.33 10.36
C ILE A 209 4.61 6.80 10.42
N ASP A 210 5.59 7.69 10.49
CA ASP A 210 5.34 9.12 10.33
C ASP A 210 5.11 9.43 8.86
N TRP A 211 3.87 9.24 8.44
CA TRP A 211 3.49 9.39 7.04
C TRP A 211 3.69 10.81 6.51
N GLN A 212 3.61 11.85 7.35
CA GLN A 212 3.81 13.22 6.88
C GLN A 212 5.26 13.41 6.42
N SER A 213 6.21 12.94 7.21
CA SER A 213 7.63 12.95 6.87
C SER A 213 7.93 12.07 5.65
N GLU A 214 7.37 10.86 5.59
CA GLU A 214 7.53 9.96 4.43
C GLU A 214 6.96 10.57 3.14
N ALA A 215 5.75 11.13 3.19
CA ALA A 215 5.12 11.77 2.04
C ALA A 215 5.92 12.98 1.55
N GLU A 216 6.51 13.74 2.47
CA GLU A 216 7.36 14.88 2.13
C GLU A 216 8.66 14.42 1.46
N LEU A 217 9.31 13.37 1.97
CA LEU A 217 10.46 12.74 1.32
C LEU A 217 10.11 12.24 -0.09
N ILE A 218 8.96 11.59 -0.26
CA ILE A 218 8.47 11.14 -1.58
C ILE A 218 8.32 12.33 -2.52
N LYS A 219 7.67 13.41 -2.07
CA LYS A 219 7.44 14.62 -2.87
C LYS A 219 8.73 15.32 -3.25
N GLN A 220 9.70 15.38 -2.34
CA GLN A 220 11.01 15.98 -2.61
C GLN A 220 11.81 15.20 -3.66
N ASN A 221 11.62 13.87 -3.69
CA ASN A 221 12.28 12.99 -4.65
C ASN A 221 11.47 12.75 -5.93
N SER A 222 10.20 13.16 -5.99
CA SER A 222 9.41 13.19 -7.23
C SER A 222 9.56 14.54 -7.91
N THR A 223 10.01 14.56 -9.15
CA THR A 223 9.80 15.72 -10.03
C THR A 223 8.29 15.82 -10.30
N LYS A 224 7.76 17.05 -10.23
CA LYS A 224 6.32 17.33 -10.27
C LYS A 224 5.59 16.72 -11.47
#